data_AF-A0AAU5BKA2-F1
#
_entry.id   AF-A0AAU5BKA2-F1
#
_cell.length_a   1.000
_cell.length_b   1.000
_cell.length_c   1.000
_cell.angle_alpha   90.00
_cell.angle_beta   90.00
_cell.angle_gamma   90.00
#
_symmetry.space_group_name_H-M   'P 1'
#
loop_
_entity.id
_entity.type
_entity.pdbx_description
1 polymer ?
#
loop_
_entity_poly.entity_id
_entity_poly.type
_entity_poly.pdbx_seq_one_letter_code
_entity_poly.pdbx_strand_id
1 'polypeptide(L)'
;MVLMVIVCGFLVLGNTYMTWKAVQLRRDPDVADSVVAVLPFGPVVRRGEVRSAGITAAALWGVVVVLLMGPFDGAVASWGVAAGVLIILASALCEMCVILFNTPKFAVPPHMRAEPGVFAARRARKAESTRGAGA
;
A
#
# COMPACT_ATOMS: atom_id res chain seq x y z
N MET A 1 26.51 6.64 -15.09
CA MET A 1 26.60 5.28 -14.51
C MET A 1 26.62 5.30 -12.98
N VAL A 2 27.58 5.98 -12.31
CA VAL A 2 27.67 6.03 -10.84
C VAL A 2 26.39 6.51 -10.15
N LEU A 3 25.80 7.62 -10.62
CA LEU A 3 24.53 8.13 -10.09
C LEU A 3 23.40 7.10 -10.17
N MET A 4 23.30 6.37 -11.29
CA MET A 4 22.27 5.35 -11.50
C MET A 4 22.45 4.17 -10.56
N VAL A 5 23.69 3.74 -10.32
CA VAL A 5 24.00 2.69 -9.34
C VAL A 5 23.64 3.13 -7.92
N ILE A 6 23.96 4.37 -7.55
CA ILE A 6 23.61 4.92 -6.22
C ILE A 6 22.09 4.98 -6.05
N VAL A 7 21.37 5.50 -7.04
CA VAL A 7 19.90 5.60 -7.01
C VAL A 7 19.26 4.21 -6.93
N CYS A 8 19.71 3.26 -7.75
CA CYS A 8 19.19 1.90 -7.73
C CYS A 8 19.51 1.18 -6.42
N GLY A 9 20.73 1.35 -5.89
CA GLY A 9 21.14 0.78 -4.61
C GLY A 9 20.31 1.33 -3.45
N PHE A 10 20.12 2.65 -3.40
CA PHE A 10 19.25 3.30 -2.42
C PHE A 10 17.81 2.78 -2.50
N LEU A 11 17.26 2.68 -3.71
CA LEU A 11 15.90 2.19 -3.92
C LEU A 11 15.73 0.72 -3.53
N VAL A 12 16.66 -0.15 -3.87
CA VAL A 12 16.62 -1.57 -3.50
C VAL A 12 16.70 -1.73 -1.98
N LEU A 13 17.64 -1.04 -1.32
CA LEU A 13 17.78 -1.07 0.14
C LEU A 13 16.55 -0.50 0.84
N GLY A 14 16.09 0.68 0.42
CA GLY A 14 14.89 1.31 0.95
C GLY A 14 13.66 0.43 0.79
N ASN A 15 13.50 -0.21 -0.37
CA ASN A 15 12.35 -1.07 -0.63
C ASN A 15 12.41 -2.41 0.11
N THR A 16 13.62 -2.93 0.34
CA THR A 16 13.83 -4.10 1.21
C THR A 16 13.42 -3.77 2.65
N TYR A 17 13.82 -2.60 3.15
CA TYR A 17 13.40 -2.12 4.46
C TYR A 17 11.88 -1.89 4.53
N MET A 18 11.27 -1.30 3.50
CA MET A 18 9.81 -1.13 3.43
C MET A 18 9.07 -2.46 3.41
N THR A 19 9.57 -3.45 2.68
CA THR A 19 8.99 -4.81 2.64
C THR A 19 9.08 -5.46 4.02
N TRP A 20 10.24 -5.36 4.69
CA TRP A 20 10.44 -5.84 6.06
C TRP A 20 9.48 -5.17 7.05
N LYS A 21 9.33 -3.84 6.97
CA LYS A 21 8.37 -3.08 7.77
C LYS A 21 6.93 -3.51 7.49
N ALA A 22 6.53 -3.65 6.24
CA ALA A 22 5.20 -4.13 5.88
C ALA A 22 4.91 -5.52 6.48
N VAL A 23 5.90 -6.41 6.55
CA VAL A 23 5.77 -7.71 7.23
C VAL A 23 5.60 -7.54 8.75
N GLN A 24 6.33 -6.62 9.37
CA GLN A 24 6.13 -6.30 10.80
C GLN A 24 4.73 -5.74 11.06
N LEU A 25 4.30 -4.71 10.32
CA LEU A 25 2.96 -4.13 10.45
C LEU A 25 1.88 -5.18 10.23
N ARG A 26 2.12 -6.17 9.37
CA ARG A 26 1.17 -7.26 9.14
C ARG A 26 1.04 -8.20 10.34
N ARG A 27 2.12 -8.41 11.10
CA ARG A 27 2.20 -9.38 12.19
C ARG A 27 1.90 -8.77 13.56
N ASP A 28 2.26 -7.52 13.78
CA ASP A 28 2.24 -6.87 15.08
C ASP A 28 1.26 -5.68 15.09
N PRO A 29 0.16 -5.77 15.88
CA PRO A 29 -0.82 -4.69 15.98
C PRO A 29 -0.27 -3.43 16.66
N ASP A 30 0.65 -3.54 17.61
CA ASP A 30 1.20 -2.39 18.34
C ASP A 30 2.05 -1.52 17.40
N VAL A 31 2.80 -2.18 16.51
CA VAL A 31 3.55 -1.49 15.45
C VAL A 31 2.60 -0.79 14.49
N ALA A 32 1.50 -1.45 14.11
CA ALA A 32 0.50 -0.86 13.22
C ALA A 32 -0.11 0.42 13.83
N ASP A 33 -0.50 0.37 15.10
CA ASP A 33 -1.10 1.51 15.80
C ASP A 33 -0.13 2.68 15.96
N SER A 34 1.14 2.42 16.24
CA SER A 34 2.17 3.47 16.31
C SER A 34 2.35 4.20 14.97
N VAL A 35 2.28 3.48 13.84
CA VAL A 35 2.39 4.07 12.49
C VAL A 35 1.14 4.87 12.14
N VAL A 36 -0.05 4.35 12.46
CA VAL A 36 -1.32 5.07 12.28
C VAL A 36 -1.28 6.42 13.01
N ALA A 37 -0.69 6.49 14.21
CA ALA A 37 -0.64 7.72 15.00
C ALA A 37 0.12 8.88 14.31
N VAL A 38 1.13 8.58 13.50
CA VAL A 38 2.05 9.57 12.91
C VAL A 38 1.59 10.09 11.54
N LEU A 39 0.79 9.32 10.80
CA LEU A 39 0.36 9.68 9.44
C LEU A 39 -0.53 10.94 9.42
N PRO A 40 -0.31 11.96 8.55
CA PRO A 40 -1.07 13.22 8.56
C PRO A 40 -2.46 13.12 7.90
N PHE A 41 -3.14 11.96 7.97
CA PHE A 41 -4.44 11.73 7.33
C PHE A 41 -5.59 11.68 8.34
N GLY A 42 -6.84 11.53 7.88
CA GLY A 42 -7.96 11.25 8.78
C GLY A 42 -7.88 9.81 9.35
N PRO A 43 -8.45 9.52 10.54
CA PRO A 43 -8.30 8.22 11.22
C PRO A 43 -8.69 7.00 10.36
N VAL A 44 -9.69 7.16 9.49
CA VAL A 44 -10.14 6.09 8.58
C VAL A 44 -9.13 5.86 7.46
N VAL A 45 -8.54 6.92 6.90
CA VAL A 45 -7.55 6.83 5.82
C VAL A 45 -6.23 6.28 6.36
N ARG A 46 -5.79 6.74 7.54
CA ARG A 46 -4.57 6.24 8.21
C ARG A 46 -4.59 4.72 8.39
N ARG A 47 -5.72 4.15 8.84
CA ARG A 47 -5.87 2.68 8.96
C ARG A 47 -5.89 2.00 7.59
N GLY A 48 -6.53 2.62 6.59
CA GLY A 48 -6.52 2.12 5.21
C GLY A 48 -5.09 1.98 4.65
N GLU A 49 -4.28 3.03 4.81
CA GLU A 49 -2.87 3.07 4.39
C GLU A 49 -2.03 1.97 5.08
N VAL A 50 -2.22 1.77 6.38
CA VAL A 50 -1.51 0.72 7.10
C VAL A 50 -1.91 -0.69 6.61
N ARG A 51 -3.17 -0.89 6.20
CA ARG A 51 -3.60 -2.16 5.58
C ARG A 51 -3.02 -2.37 4.19
N SER A 52 -2.80 -1.29 3.42
CA SER A 52 -2.23 -1.38 2.07
C SER A 52 -0.70 -1.37 2.05
N ALA A 53 0.00 -1.15 3.17
CA ALA A 53 1.45 -1.05 3.23
C ALA A 53 2.23 -2.18 2.51
N GLY A 54 1.71 -3.42 2.55
CA GLY A 54 2.30 -4.54 1.79
C GLY A 54 2.13 -4.43 0.27
N ILE A 55 1.00 -3.88 -0.17
CA ILE A 55 0.72 -3.57 -1.58
C ILE A 55 1.59 -2.41 -2.04
N THR A 56 1.74 -1.37 -1.22
CA THR A 56 2.61 -0.22 -1.51
C THR A 56 4.06 -0.69 -1.71
N ALA A 57 4.56 -1.60 -0.84
CA ALA A 57 5.89 -2.19 -1.01
C ALA A 57 6.03 -2.99 -2.32
N ALA A 58 4.98 -3.71 -2.74
CA ALA A 58 4.97 -4.39 -4.03
C ALA A 58 4.99 -3.41 -5.22
N ALA A 59 4.25 -2.31 -5.14
CA ALA A 59 4.28 -1.25 -6.17
C ALA A 59 5.70 -0.66 -6.32
N LEU A 60 6.38 -0.42 -5.21
CA LEU A 60 7.76 0.08 -5.19
C LEU A 60 8.74 -0.91 -5.84
N TRP A 61 8.51 -2.22 -5.74
CA TRP A 61 9.30 -3.21 -6.48
C TRP A 61 9.08 -3.10 -7.99
N GLY A 62 7.85 -2.81 -8.42
CA GLY A 62 7.57 -2.47 -9.82
C GLY A 62 8.37 -1.26 -10.30
N VAL A 63 8.48 -0.20 -9.48
CA VAL A 63 9.29 0.99 -9.78
C VAL A 63 10.77 0.63 -9.90
N VAL A 64 11.30 -0.18 -8.98
CA VAL A 64 12.69 -0.68 -9.05
C VAL A 64 12.95 -1.42 -10.36
N VAL A 65 12.04 -2.30 -10.79
CA VAL A 65 12.16 -3.03 -12.06
C VAL A 65 12.17 -2.07 -13.24
N VAL A 66 11.26 -1.10 -13.29
CA VAL A 66 11.21 -0.10 -14.39
C VAL A 66 12.51 0.71 -14.45
N LEU A 67 13.05 1.14 -13.32
CA LEU A 67 14.28 1.93 -13.28
C LEU A 67 15.52 1.12 -13.63
N LEU A 68 15.56 -0.17 -13.26
CA LEU A 68 16.67 -1.06 -13.61
C LEU A 68 16.63 -1.47 -15.09
N MET A 69 15.45 -1.71 -15.66
CA MET A 69 15.30 -2.23 -17.02
C MET A 69 15.16 -1.13 -18.07
N GLY A 70 14.55 0.01 -17.73
CA GLY A 70 14.25 1.11 -18.65
C GLY A 70 15.43 1.67 -19.44
N PRO A 71 16.66 1.73 -18.90
CA PRO A 71 17.82 2.21 -19.65
C PRO A 71 18.36 1.24 -20.71
N PHE A 72 17.88 -0.01 -20.74
CA PHE A 72 18.36 -1.05 -21.64
C PHE A 72 17.40 -1.24 -22.82
N ASP A 73 17.96 -1.51 -23.99
CA ASP A 73 17.21 -1.88 -25.18
C ASP A 73 17.08 -3.40 -25.32
N GLY A 74 16.03 -3.84 -26.01
CA GLY A 74 15.79 -5.24 -26.35
C GLY A 74 14.56 -5.84 -25.66
N ALA A 75 14.10 -6.97 -26.19
CA ALA A 75 12.84 -7.57 -25.80
C ALA A 75 12.74 -7.84 -24.29
N VAL A 76 13.81 -8.35 -23.66
CA VAL A 76 13.83 -8.64 -22.22
C VAL A 76 13.62 -7.36 -21.38
N ALA A 77 14.27 -6.26 -21.75
CA ALA A 77 14.10 -4.98 -21.07
C ALA A 77 12.68 -4.44 -21.26
N SER A 78 12.13 -4.50 -22.48
CA SER A 78 10.76 -4.10 -22.78
C SER A 78 9.72 -4.90 -21.98
N TRP A 79 9.87 -6.23 -21.92
CA TRP A 79 9.00 -7.08 -21.11
C TRP A 79 9.15 -6.80 -19.60
N GLY A 80 10.37 -6.55 -19.13
CA GLY A 80 10.64 -6.16 -17.74
C GLY A 80 9.95 -4.85 -17.36
N VAL A 81 10.05 -3.83 -18.21
CA VAL A 81 9.35 -2.54 -18.01
C VAL A 81 7.85 -2.74 -18.02
N ALA A 82 7.30 -3.47 -19.00
CA ALA A 82 5.87 -3.75 -19.08
C ALA A 82 5.35 -4.49 -17.83
N ALA A 83 6.09 -5.48 -17.34
CA ALA A 83 5.78 -6.19 -16.10
C ALA A 83 5.83 -5.26 -14.87
N GLY A 84 6.86 -4.42 -14.76
CA GLY A 84 6.97 -3.43 -13.69
C GLY A 84 5.80 -2.44 -13.67
N VAL A 85 5.41 -1.93 -14.84
CA VAL A 85 4.24 -1.05 -15.00
C VAL A 85 2.94 -1.77 -14.60
N LEU A 86 2.76 -3.02 -15.04
CA LEU A 86 1.60 -3.82 -14.67
C LEU A 86 1.51 -4.02 -13.15
N ILE A 87 2.64 -4.31 -12.49
CA ILE A 87 2.71 -4.46 -11.02
C ILE A 87 2.29 -3.15 -10.33
N ILE A 88 2.78 -2.00 -10.81
CA ILE A 88 2.42 -0.70 -10.24
C ILE A 88 0.92 -0.46 -10.35
N LEU A 89 0.33 -0.64 -11.54
CA LEU A 89 -1.08 -0.41 -11.79
C LEU A 89 -1.98 -1.37 -11.01
N ALA A 90 -1.64 -2.66 -11.00
CA ALA A 90 -2.38 -3.68 -10.24
C ALA A 90 -2.31 -3.41 -8.73
N SER A 91 -1.14 -2.96 -8.23
CA SER A 91 -0.96 -2.59 -6.83
C SER A 91 -1.78 -1.36 -6.47
N ALA A 92 -1.76 -0.30 -7.29
CA ALA A 92 -2.56 0.89 -7.07
C ALA A 92 -4.07 0.59 -7.03
N LEU A 93 -4.55 -0.27 -7.94
CA LEU A 93 -5.95 -0.71 -7.93
C LEU A 93 -6.28 -1.53 -6.67
N CYS A 94 -5.41 -2.46 -6.29
CA CYS A 94 -5.58 -3.28 -5.10
C CYS A 94 -5.55 -2.44 -3.81
N GLU A 95 -4.68 -1.44 -3.75
CA GLU A 95 -4.56 -0.48 -2.66
C GLU A 95 -5.84 0.34 -2.51
N MET A 96 -6.38 0.88 -3.61
CA MET A 96 -7.68 1.55 -3.60
C MET A 96 -8.79 0.61 -3.10
N CYS A 97 -8.82 -0.65 -3.55
CA CYS A 97 -9.80 -1.63 -3.07
C CYS A 97 -9.67 -1.91 -1.57
N VAL A 98 -8.45 -2.03 -1.05
CA VAL A 98 -8.19 -2.27 0.38
C VAL A 98 -8.59 -1.06 1.21
N ILE A 99 -8.24 0.15 0.79
CA ILE A 99 -8.58 1.38 1.51
C ILE A 99 -10.10 1.61 1.51
N LEU A 100 -10.75 1.48 0.35
CA LEU A 100 -12.17 1.81 0.20
C LEU A 100 -13.10 0.73 0.75
N PHE A 101 -12.77 -0.54 0.50
CA PHE A 101 -13.66 -1.68 0.74
C PHE A 101 -13.10 -2.73 1.71
N ASN A 102 -11.84 -2.63 2.13
CA ASN A 102 -11.13 -3.67 2.90
C ASN A 102 -11.06 -5.03 2.16
N THR A 103 -10.89 -4.99 0.83
CA THR A 103 -10.78 -6.16 -0.04
C THR A 103 -9.60 -6.03 -1.02
N PRO A 104 -8.93 -7.13 -1.38
CA PRO A 104 -9.18 -8.51 -0.97
C PRO A 104 -8.56 -8.88 0.39
N LYS A 105 -9.23 -9.74 1.16
CA LYS A 105 -8.83 -10.08 2.56
C LYS A 105 -7.44 -10.74 2.68
N PHE A 106 -6.91 -11.32 1.61
CA PHE A 106 -5.56 -11.90 1.62
C PHE A 106 -4.48 -10.81 1.68
N ALA A 107 -4.74 -9.62 1.14
CA ALA A 107 -3.81 -8.49 1.15
C ALA A 107 -3.87 -7.69 2.47
N VAL A 108 -4.98 -7.82 3.21
CA VAL A 108 -5.19 -7.14 4.49
C VAL A 108 -4.52 -7.91 5.65
N PRO A 109 -3.84 -7.21 6.58
CA PRO A 109 -3.34 -7.80 7.82
C PRO A 109 -4.42 -8.55 8.61
N PRO A 110 -4.14 -9.76 9.16
CA PRO A 110 -5.15 -10.58 9.81
C PRO A 110 -5.94 -9.86 10.92
N HIS A 111 -5.25 -9.06 11.74
CA HIS A 111 -5.83 -8.32 12.86
C HIS A 111 -6.71 -7.13 12.42
N MET A 112 -6.62 -6.68 11.16
CA MET A 112 -7.42 -5.56 10.60
C MET A 112 -8.56 -6.01 9.66
N ARG A 113 -8.75 -7.32 9.45
CA ARG A 113 -9.77 -7.85 8.52
C ARG A 113 -11.22 -7.60 8.95
N ALA A 114 -11.45 -7.42 10.24
CA ALA A 114 -12.77 -7.14 10.80
C ALA A 114 -13.15 -5.66 10.68
N GLU A 115 -12.18 -4.79 10.38
CA GLU A 115 -12.42 -3.36 10.33
C GLU A 115 -13.18 -2.96 9.05
N PRO A 116 -14.06 -1.95 9.10
CA PRO A 116 -14.71 -1.45 7.91
C PRO A 116 -13.72 -0.74 6.99
N GLY A 117 -13.98 -0.80 5.67
CA GLY A 117 -13.36 0.10 4.69
C GLY A 117 -13.95 1.52 4.80
N VAL A 118 -13.35 2.49 4.08
CA VAL A 118 -13.75 3.90 4.13
C VAL A 118 -15.23 4.09 3.84
N PHE A 119 -15.78 3.41 2.82
CA PHE A 119 -17.19 3.60 2.44
C PHE A 119 -18.16 3.04 3.48
N ALA A 120 -17.86 1.87 4.04
CA ALA A 120 -18.66 1.28 5.11
C ALA A 120 -18.66 2.17 6.36
N ALA A 121 -17.49 2.69 6.74
CA ALA A 121 -17.35 3.61 7.87
C ALA A 121 -18.14 4.92 7.66
N ARG A 122 -18.10 5.49 6.45
CA ARG A 122 -18.90 6.69 6.11
C ARG A 122 -20.40 6.43 6.18
N ARG A 123 -20.86 5.27 5.67
CA ARG A 123 -22.28 4.91 5.69
C ARG A 123 -22.81 4.74 7.12
N ALA A 124 -22.02 4.12 8.00
CA ALA A 124 -22.38 3.95 9.42
C ALA A 124 -22.56 5.30 10.13
N ARG A 125 -21.61 6.23 9.96
CA ARG A 125 -21.70 7.59 10.54
C ARG A 125 -22.92 8.37 10.05
N LYS A 126 -23.28 8.23 8.77
CA LYS A 126 -24.47 8.88 8.22
C LYS A 126 -25.75 8.34 8.87
N ALA A 127 -25.84 7.03 9.07
CA ALA A 127 -27.00 6.40 9.72
C ALA A 127 -27.16 6.81 11.19
N GLU A 128 -26.05 6.96 11.92
CA GLU A 128 -26.05 7.46 13.30
C GLU A 128 -26.53 8.92 13.39
N SER A 129 -26.04 9.79 12.49
CA SER A 129 -26.48 11.18 12.43
C SER A 129 -27.99 11.33 12.19
N THR A 130 -28.57 10.51 11.30
CA THR A 130 -30.02 10.53 11.05
C THR A 130 -30.83 9.99 12.24
N ARG A 131 -30.30 9.02 13.00
CA ARG A 131 -30.96 8.53 14.22
C ARG A 131 -30.89 9.53 15.38
N GLY A 132 -29.77 10.23 15.54
CA GLY A 132 -29.59 11.23 16.59
C GLY A 132 -30.36 12.53 16.35
N ALA A 133 -30.64 12.89 15.10
CA ALA A 133 -31.45 14.06 14.75
C ALA A 133 -32.97 13.84 14.87
N GLY A 134 -33.40 12.61 15.18
CA GLY A 134 -34.80 12.24 15.39
C GLY A 134 -35.16 11.90 16.84
N ALA A 135 -34.23 12.16 17.79
CA ALA A 135 -34.41 12.07 19.23
C ALA A 135 -34.35 13.47 19.84
#